data_AF-Q7UFK0-F1
#
_entry.id   AF-Q7UFK0-F1
#
_cell.length_a   1.000
_cell.length_b   1.000
_cell.length_c   1.000
_cell.angle_alpha   90.00
_cell.angle_beta   90.00
_cell.angle_gamma   90.00
#
_symmetry.space_group_name_H-M   'P 1'
#
loop_
_entity.id
_entity.type
_entity.pdbx_description
1 polymer ?
#
loop_
_entity_poly.entity_id
_entity_poly.type
_entity_poly.pdbx_seq_one_letter_code
_entity_poly.pdbx_strand_id
1 'polypeptide(L)'
;MSDRGQTLRQILRAAHCRSTHHHFALDATELVQTDSGQRLVSQLLRHHTRYLAGAKDPDVRFRDFQNHVVHVDDGYWGGAPRVAHQWYDRLQRYLHQSRFDDAAHAAGVLSHYVTDPIQPLHTAQTPMEKVLHRPIEWCITQNYLDLLAQWRQDPTRIVFQLSDQPGWLGEAILQSARLAHSHYQTLLDNFDLAASEHDPKQGLNEVSRRIVSQLVGLSVTGWARILERAAADAEQRSGRPIPTAGLSLPMVFSAIRVPDRMWLKRITYKIEREKVQRLVDEFRRTGDVEQNLPSEVRVLQRVRTIYHREKEYRQAKAKLAAAREALVASEAAERQSESHDANVLPFVSTEDNVRLHVADPLVDAPSIGKKTAARFAGIGIHTVGDFLKADEKTMTRRLATRWITVDTIHAWRCQTMLMCQLPSMLAREVQLLVGAGYTTTDALAKTDVTTLQSAIETYSATYSGRRYLRGANPPTLDRLEIIIGDAAHAMIKLKRDNAMHHSDSESTESSSAAQSQLQSAGQPQQSPQRRAA
;
A
#
# COMPACT_ATOMS: atom_id res chain seq x y z
N MET A 1 -44.68 -14.58 -24.17
CA MET A 1 -43.54 -14.73 -25.11
C MET A 1 -43.99 -15.67 -26.22
N SER A 2 -43.90 -15.28 -27.50
CA SER A 2 -44.38 -16.14 -28.59
C SER A 2 -43.51 -17.40 -28.73
N ASP A 3 -44.14 -18.55 -28.94
CA ASP A 3 -43.53 -19.87 -29.21
C ASP A 3 -42.28 -19.81 -30.13
N ARG A 4 -42.34 -19.00 -31.20
CA ARG A 4 -41.24 -18.78 -32.17
C ARG A 4 -39.92 -18.31 -31.55
N GLY A 5 -39.98 -17.48 -30.50
CA GLY A 5 -38.79 -16.94 -29.83
C GLY A 5 -38.05 -18.00 -29.00
N GLN A 6 -38.79 -18.96 -28.45
CA GLN A 6 -38.22 -20.08 -27.71
C GLN A 6 -37.59 -21.08 -28.67
N THR A 7 -38.25 -21.38 -29.79
CA THR A 7 -37.71 -22.23 -30.86
C THR A 7 -36.39 -21.67 -31.41
N LEU A 8 -36.32 -20.37 -31.67
CA LEU A 8 -35.11 -19.72 -32.18
C LEU A 8 -33.92 -19.91 -31.22
N ARG A 9 -34.12 -19.69 -29.92
CA ARG A 9 -33.04 -19.83 -28.93
C ARG A 9 -32.58 -21.28 -28.82
N GLN A 10 -33.49 -22.25 -28.85
CA GLN A 10 -33.12 -23.67 -28.86
C GLN A 10 -32.25 -24.01 -30.09
N ILE A 11 -32.62 -23.51 -31.27
CA ILE A 11 -31.84 -23.69 -32.50
C ILE A 11 -30.46 -23.04 -32.36
N LEU A 12 -30.39 -21.78 -31.94
CA LEU A 12 -29.12 -21.07 -31.76
C LEU A 12 -28.23 -21.78 -30.74
N ARG A 13 -28.82 -22.27 -29.64
CA ARG A 13 -28.11 -23.02 -28.61
C ARG A 13 -27.48 -24.29 -29.18
N ALA A 14 -28.26 -25.11 -29.87
CA ALA A 14 -27.76 -26.34 -30.49
C ALA A 14 -26.68 -26.03 -31.55
N ALA A 15 -26.91 -25.00 -32.37
CA ALA A 15 -26.04 -24.65 -33.48
C ALA A 15 -24.72 -24.00 -33.04
N HIS A 16 -24.72 -23.12 -32.03
CA HIS A 16 -23.59 -22.23 -31.73
C HIS A 16 -23.00 -22.35 -30.33
N CYS A 17 -23.78 -22.72 -29.31
CA CYS A 17 -23.27 -22.73 -27.94
C CYS A 17 -22.30 -23.90 -27.74
N ARG A 18 -21.05 -23.59 -27.36
CA ARG A 18 -19.96 -24.56 -27.13
C ARG A 18 -19.19 -24.31 -25.83
N SER A 19 -19.55 -23.26 -25.09
CA SER A 19 -18.94 -22.87 -23.80
C SER A 19 -20.03 -22.31 -22.89
N THR A 20 -19.76 -22.28 -21.59
CA THR A 20 -20.69 -21.74 -20.59
C THR A 20 -21.05 -20.27 -20.89
N HIS A 21 -20.10 -19.42 -21.34
CA HIS A 21 -20.42 -18.02 -21.70
C HIS A 21 -21.40 -17.89 -22.85
N HIS A 22 -21.33 -18.75 -23.88
CA HIS A 22 -22.36 -18.73 -24.93
C HIS A 22 -23.74 -19.06 -24.37
N HIS A 23 -23.80 -20.00 -23.43
CA HIS A 23 -25.03 -20.38 -22.77
C HIS A 23 -25.58 -19.25 -21.89
N PHE A 24 -24.74 -18.64 -21.04
CA PHE A 24 -25.12 -17.48 -20.24
C PHE A 24 -25.64 -16.32 -21.10
N ALA A 25 -24.90 -15.95 -22.14
CA ALA A 25 -25.25 -14.87 -23.05
C ALA A 25 -26.61 -15.12 -23.72
N LEU A 26 -26.87 -16.34 -24.19
CA LEU A 26 -28.13 -16.66 -24.88
C LEU A 26 -29.30 -16.80 -23.91
N ASP A 27 -29.13 -17.51 -22.79
CA ASP A 27 -30.24 -17.86 -21.90
C ASP A 27 -30.68 -16.69 -21.01
N ALA A 28 -29.79 -15.74 -20.72
CA ALA A 28 -30.16 -14.47 -20.12
C ALA A 28 -31.22 -13.71 -20.95
N THR A 29 -31.20 -13.86 -22.28
CA THR A 29 -32.19 -13.19 -23.15
C THR A 29 -33.62 -13.71 -22.98
N GLU A 30 -33.81 -14.88 -22.36
CA GLU A 30 -35.14 -15.40 -21.98
C GLU A 30 -35.68 -14.71 -20.72
N LEU A 31 -34.79 -14.19 -19.88
CA LEU A 31 -35.11 -13.61 -18.57
C LEU A 31 -35.26 -12.08 -18.62
N VAL A 32 -35.07 -11.47 -19.79
CA VAL A 32 -35.32 -10.04 -20.02
C VAL A 32 -36.83 -9.79 -20.11
N GLN A 33 -37.31 -8.86 -19.30
CA GLN A 33 -38.72 -8.56 -19.10
C GLN A 33 -39.09 -7.16 -19.60
N THR A 34 -38.21 -6.16 -19.45
CA THR A 34 -38.51 -4.77 -19.87
C THR A 34 -38.65 -4.63 -21.38
N ASP A 35 -39.49 -3.71 -21.83
CA ASP A 35 -39.72 -3.50 -23.27
C ASP A 35 -38.46 -3.01 -23.99
N SER A 36 -37.69 -2.10 -23.37
CA SER A 36 -36.40 -1.64 -23.90
C SER A 36 -35.42 -2.79 -24.01
N GLY A 37 -35.31 -3.62 -22.96
CA GLY A 37 -34.51 -4.82 -22.95
C GLY A 37 -34.90 -5.80 -24.05
N GLN A 38 -36.19 -6.03 -24.27
CA GLN A 38 -36.68 -6.92 -25.33
C GLN A 38 -36.32 -6.40 -26.73
N ARG A 39 -36.37 -5.08 -26.95
CA ARG A 39 -35.90 -4.46 -28.21
C ARG A 39 -34.41 -4.66 -28.40
N LEU A 40 -33.59 -4.45 -27.37
CA LEU A 40 -32.16 -4.76 -27.41
C LEU A 40 -31.92 -6.25 -27.72
N VAL A 41 -32.59 -7.16 -27.02
CA VAL A 41 -32.50 -8.61 -27.26
C VAL A 41 -32.84 -8.95 -28.71
N SER A 42 -33.84 -8.32 -29.32
CA SER A 42 -34.17 -8.55 -30.73
C SER A 42 -32.98 -8.25 -31.65
N GLN A 43 -32.23 -7.17 -31.38
CA GLN A 43 -31.01 -6.83 -32.10
C GLN A 43 -29.89 -7.84 -31.83
N LEU A 44 -29.68 -8.24 -30.58
CA LEU A 44 -28.67 -9.25 -30.23
C LEU A 44 -28.93 -10.59 -30.93
N LEU A 45 -30.18 -11.05 -30.99
CA LEU A 45 -30.55 -12.29 -31.66
C LEU A 45 -30.44 -12.19 -33.18
N ARG A 46 -30.75 -11.03 -33.77
CA ARG A 46 -30.50 -10.76 -35.20
C ARG A 46 -29.01 -10.87 -35.51
N HIS A 47 -28.16 -10.32 -34.65
CA HIS A 47 -26.70 -10.31 -34.77
C HIS A 47 -26.01 -11.43 -33.94
N HIS A 48 -26.70 -12.57 -33.76
CA HIS A 48 -26.26 -13.64 -32.84
C HIS A 48 -24.83 -14.14 -33.09
N THR A 49 -24.36 -14.17 -34.34
CA THR A 49 -22.99 -14.61 -34.66
C THR A 49 -21.95 -13.70 -33.99
N ARG A 50 -22.17 -12.38 -34.04
CA ARG A 50 -21.28 -11.38 -33.43
C ARG A 50 -21.45 -11.34 -31.92
N TYR A 51 -22.68 -11.48 -31.42
CA TYR A 51 -22.96 -11.57 -29.99
C TYR A 51 -22.26 -12.77 -29.35
N LEU A 52 -22.44 -13.97 -29.91
CA LEU A 52 -21.83 -15.20 -29.39
C LEU A 52 -20.31 -15.22 -29.58
N ALA A 53 -19.78 -14.66 -30.68
CA ALA A 53 -18.33 -14.45 -30.82
C ALA A 53 -17.79 -13.55 -29.71
N GLY A 54 -18.47 -12.44 -29.40
CA GLY A 54 -18.11 -11.54 -28.31
C GLY A 54 -18.02 -12.25 -26.96
N ALA A 55 -18.97 -13.14 -26.65
CA ALA A 55 -18.99 -13.91 -25.40
C ALA A 55 -17.81 -14.88 -25.21
N LYS A 56 -16.99 -15.11 -26.25
CA LYS A 56 -15.83 -16.00 -26.19
C LYS A 56 -14.51 -15.32 -26.55
N ASP A 57 -14.55 -14.19 -27.27
CA ASP A 57 -13.36 -13.45 -27.71
C ASP A 57 -12.36 -13.15 -26.58
N PRO A 58 -12.76 -12.85 -25.33
CA PRO A 58 -11.81 -12.71 -24.23
C PRO A 58 -10.89 -13.93 -24.03
N ASP A 59 -11.41 -15.16 -24.10
CA ASP A 59 -10.61 -16.39 -23.96
C ASP A 59 -9.74 -16.70 -25.17
N VAL A 60 -10.28 -16.49 -26.38
CA VAL A 60 -9.68 -17.04 -27.60
C VAL A 60 -8.87 -16.02 -28.38
N ARG A 61 -9.22 -14.74 -28.28
CA ARG A 61 -8.65 -13.66 -29.09
C ARG A 61 -7.91 -12.63 -28.24
N PHE A 62 -8.51 -12.12 -27.18
CA PHE A 62 -7.87 -11.11 -26.33
C PHE A 62 -6.83 -11.74 -25.42
N ARG A 63 -7.18 -12.90 -24.82
CA ARG A 63 -6.32 -13.68 -23.92
C ARG A 63 -5.77 -12.83 -22.77
N ASP A 64 -6.59 -11.91 -22.29
CA ASP A 64 -6.28 -10.95 -21.25
C ASP A 64 -6.71 -11.46 -19.88
N PHE A 65 -6.32 -12.69 -19.54
CA PHE A 65 -6.81 -13.50 -18.41
C PHE A 65 -6.86 -12.78 -17.05
N GLN A 66 -5.95 -11.83 -16.78
CA GLN A 66 -6.01 -11.02 -15.55
C GLN A 66 -7.31 -10.22 -15.43
N ASN A 67 -7.92 -9.85 -16.56
CA ASN A 67 -9.16 -9.10 -16.59
C ASN A 67 -10.40 -9.99 -16.40
N HIS A 68 -10.25 -11.31 -16.26
CA HIS A 68 -11.36 -12.25 -16.05
C HIS A 68 -11.59 -12.47 -14.55
N VAL A 69 -10.55 -12.24 -13.74
CA VAL A 69 -10.55 -12.56 -12.32
C VAL A 69 -10.89 -11.37 -11.41
N VAL A 70 -11.36 -11.69 -10.21
CA VAL A 70 -11.51 -10.80 -9.05
C VAL A 70 -11.11 -11.56 -7.78
N HIS A 71 -9.82 -11.52 -7.43
CA HIS A 71 -9.30 -12.18 -6.24
C HIS A 71 -9.72 -11.45 -4.96
N VAL A 72 -10.72 -11.97 -4.26
CA VAL A 72 -11.38 -11.30 -3.14
C VAL A 72 -10.41 -11.06 -1.98
N ASP A 73 -9.68 -12.09 -1.56
CA ASP A 73 -8.70 -12.01 -0.46
C ASP A 73 -7.45 -11.18 -0.79
N ASP A 74 -7.14 -11.00 -2.09
CA ASP A 74 -5.98 -10.22 -2.54
C ASP A 74 -6.31 -8.72 -2.70
N GLY A 75 -7.40 -8.25 -2.08
CA GLY A 75 -7.89 -6.88 -2.16
C GLY A 75 -8.62 -6.59 -3.48
N TYR A 76 -9.40 -7.56 -3.95
CA TYR A 76 -10.08 -7.53 -5.26
C TYR A 76 -9.13 -7.40 -6.45
N TRP A 77 -7.97 -8.08 -6.36
CA TRP A 77 -6.98 -8.06 -7.43
C TRP A 77 -7.54 -8.69 -8.70
N GLY A 78 -7.37 -8.02 -9.84
CA GLY A 78 -7.94 -8.43 -11.12
C GLY A 78 -8.39 -7.22 -11.92
N GLY A 79 -9.03 -7.46 -13.06
CA GLY A 79 -9.43 -6.39 -13.98
C GLY A 79 -10.90 -6.38 -14.39
N ALA A 80 -11.69 -7.37 -13.98
CA ALA A 80 -13.04 -7.57 -14.52
C ALA A 80 -13.97 -6.36 -14.37
N PRO A 81 -14.11 -5.70 -13.19
CA PRO A 81 -14.97 -4.52 -13.05
C PRO A 81 -14.58 -3.38 -14.00
N ARG A 82 -13.29 -3.08 -14.10
CA ARG A 82 -12.76 -2.01 -14.95
C ARG A 82 -13.03 -2.30 -16.43
N VAL A 83 -12.75 -3.52 -16.88
CA VAL A 83 -12.91 -3.89 -18.29
C VAL A 83 -14.38 -4.03 -18.66
N ALA A 84 -15.23 -4.52 -17.75
CA ALA A 84 -16.67 -4.50 -17.91
C ALA A 84 -17.20 -3.07 -18.13
N HIS A 85 -16.79 -2.10 -17.33
CA HIS A 85 -17.15 -0.68 -17.57
C HIS A 85 -16.72 -0.18 -18.96
N GLN A 86 -15.50 -0.49 -19.40
CA GLN A 86 -15.01 -0.10 -20.73
C GLN A 86 -15.87 -0.69 -21.86
N TRP A 87 -16.31 -1.95 -21.73
CA TRP A 87 -17.17 -2.60 -22.71
C TRP A 87 -18.63 -2.15 -22.63
N TYR A 88 -19.11 -1.81 -21.43
CA TYR A 88 -20.40 -1.15 -21.24
C TYR A 88 -20.44 0.20 -21.98
N ASP A 89 -19.40 1.02 -21.85
CA ASP A 89 -19.31 2.30 -22.56
C ASP A 89 -19.22 2.12 -24.09
N ARG A 90 -18.55 1.06 -24.56
CA ARG A 90 -18.54 0.70 -25.99
C ARG A 90 -19.92 0.28 -26.47
N LEU A 91 -20.61 -0.56 -25.72
CA LEU A 91 -21.99 -0.98 -26.00
C LEU A 91 -22.90 0.26 -26.13
N GLN A 92 -22.88 1.15 -25.14
CA GLN A 92 -23.66 2.38 -25.15
C GLN A 92 -23.36 3.27 -26.37
N ARG A 93 -22.07 3.44 -26.71
CA ARG A 93 -21.68 4.20 -27.91
C ARG A 93 -22.19 3.57 -29.20
N TYR A 94 -22.10 2.25 -29.35
CA TYR A 94 -22.57 1.56 -30.56
C TYR A 94 -24.09 1.59 -30.68
N LEU A 95 -24.83 1.44 -29.56
CA LEU A 95 -26.28 1.59 -29.55
C LEU A 95 -26.71 2.99 -29.97
N HIS A 96 -26.06 4.02 -29.41
CA HIS A 96 -26.32 5.41 -29.79
C HIS A 96 -26.07 5.68 -31.29
N GLN A 97 -24.99 5.11 -31.84
CA GLN A 97 -24.64 5.20 -33.27
C GLN A 97 -25.45 4.25 -34.17
N SER A 98 -26.41 3.49 -33.61
CA SER A 98 -27.19 2.48 -34.35
C SER A 98 -26.33 1.40 -35.04
N ARG A 99 -25.11 1.16 -34.53
CA ARG A 99 -24.20 0.10 -34.99
C ARG A 99 -24.52 -1.21 -34.27
N PHE A 100 -25.70 -1.77 -34.55
CA PHE A 100 -26.24 -2.91 -33.79
C PHE A 100 -25.39 -4.18 -33.85
N ASP A 101 -24.66 -4.40 -34.95
CA ASP A 101 -23.74 -5.52 -35.07
C ASP A 101 -22.55 -5.43 -34.10
N ASP A 102 -21.95 -4.24 -34.00
CA ASP A 102 -20.87 -3.97 -33.05
C ASP A 102 -21.36 -3.88 -31.61
N ALA A 103 -22.58 -3.35 -31.40
CA ALA A 103 -23.25 -3.39 -30.11
C ALA A 103 -23.47 -4.84 -29.66
N ALA A 104 -23.87 -5.73 -30.56
CA ALA A 104 -24.03 -7.14 -30.26
C ALA A 104 -22.71 -7.79 -29.84
N HIS A 105 -21.62 -7.56 -30.59
CA HIS A 105 -20.30 -8.03 -30.18
C HIS A 105 -19.87 -7.48 -28.81
N ALA A 106 -20.05 -6.17 -28.58
CA ALA A 106 -19.70 -5.53 -27.32
C ALA A 106 -20.52 -6.07 -26.13
N ALA A 107 -21.82 -6.33 -26.33
CA ALA A 107 -22.67 -6.96 -25.32
C ALA A 107 -22.18 -8.39 -25.00
N GLY A 108 -21.78 -9.15 -26.02
CA GLY A 108 -21.20 -10.48 -25.84
C GLY A 108 -19.94 -10.42 -24.98
N VAL A 109 -19.00 -9.55 -25.33
CA VAL A 109 -17.76 -9.36 -24.57
C VAL A 109 -18.03 -8.90 -23.15
N LEU A 110 -18.94 -7.95 -22.95
CA LEU A 110 -19.33 -7.50 -21.63
C LEU A 110 -19.90 -8.65 -20.78
N SER A 111 -20.73 -9.53 -21.38
CA SER A 111 -21.31 -10.66 -20.66
C SER A 111 -20.24 -11.58 -20.06
N HIS A 112 -19.14 -11.79 -20.79
CA HIS A 112 -18.02 -12.62 -20.34
C HIS A 112 -17.42 -12.06 -19.06
N TYR A 113 -16.90 -10.83 -19.09
CA TYR A 113 -16.27 -10.16 -17.94
C TYR A 113 -17.21 -9.96 -16.74
N VAL A 114 -18.53 -9.94 -16.95
CA VAL A 114 -19.52 -9.91 -15.87
C VAL A 114 -19.68 -11.28 -15.22
N THR A 115 -19.64 -12.36 -16.00
CA THR A 115 -19.92 -13.71 -15.51
C THR A 115 -18.71 -14.47 -14.99
N ASP A 116 -17.48 -14.18 -15.46
CA ASP A 116 -16.28 -14.90 -14.97
C ASP A 116 -16.11 -14.76 -13.46
N PRO A 117 -16.26 -13.56 -12.85
CA PRO A 117 -16.11 -13.42 -11.41
C PRO A 117 -17.21 -14.14 -10.61
N ILE A 118 -18.28 -14.61 -11.25
CA ILE A 118 -19.34 -15.42 -10.64
C ILE A 118 -18.93 -16.90 -10.58
N GLN A 119 -17.86 -17.30 -11.26
CA GLN A 119 -17.27 -18.62 -11.14
C GLN A 119 -16.19 -18.62 -10.03
N PRO A 120 -16.32 -19.45 -8.98
CA PRO A 120 -15.39 -19.47 -7.86
C PRO A 120 -13.92 -19.51 -8.30
N LEU A 121 -13.57 -20.32 -9.29
CA LEU A 121 -12.18 -20.45 -9.77
C LEU A 121 -11.53 -19.13 -10.26
N HIS A 122 -12.32 -18.09 -10.52
CA HIS A 122 -11.84 -16.76 -10.93
C HIS A 122 -11.72 -15.77 -9.74
N THR A 123 -11.84 -16.27 -8.50
CA THR A 123 -11.88 -15.42 -7.29
C THR A 123 -10.75 -15.67 -6.30
N ALA A 124 -9.90 -16.66 -6.55
CA ALA A 124 -8.70 -16.95 -5.79
C ALA A 124 -7.80 -17.85 -6.63
N GLN A 125 -6.59 -18.15 -6.13
CA GLN A 125 -5.73 -19.13 -6.79
C GLN A 125 -4.94 -19.99 -5.81
N THR A 126 -5.00 -21.31 -5.99
CA THR A 126 -4.34 -22.32 -5.14
C THR A 126 -3.58 -23.37 -5.97
N PRO A 127 -2.61 -24.10 -5.38
CA PRO A 127 -1.91 -25.18 -6.08
C PRO A 127 -2.85 -26.28 -6.59
N MET A 128 -3.88 -26.64 -5.81
CA MET A 128 -4.85 -27.68 -6.19
C MET A 128 -5.71 -27.25 -7.39
N GLU A 129 -6.10 -25.97 -7.44
CA GLU A 129 -6.86 -25.40 -8.55
C GLU A 129 -6.11 -25.53 -9.89
N LYS A 130 -4.77 -25.50 -9.91
CA LYS A 130 -3.99 -25.75 -11.15
C LYS A 130 -4.42 -27.03 -11.88
N VAL A 131 -4.74 -28.06 -11.10
CA VAL A 131 -5.14 -29.38 -11.59
C VAL A 131 -6.62 -29.40 -11.89
N LEU A 132 -7.43 -28.79 -11.01
CA LEU A 132 -8.89 -28.91 -11.05
C LEU A 132 -9.59 -27.88 -11.93
N HIS A 133 -8.94 -26.76 -12.27
CA HIS A 133 -9.57 -25.64 -12.98
C HIS A 133 -10.24 -26.07 -14.28
N ARG A 134 -9.47 -26.65 -15.21
CA ARG A 134 -9.99 -27.10 -16.51
C ARG A 134 -11.00 -28.25 -16.38
N PRO A 135 -10.78 -29.30 -15.56
CA PRO A 135 -11.78 -30.33 -15.29
C PRO A 135 -13.13 -29.77 -14.80
N ILE A 136 -13.10 -28.86 -13.83
CA ILE A 136 -14.31 -28.24 -13.26
C ILE A 136 -15.06 -27.46 -14.33
N GLU A 137 -14.40 -26.53 -15.04
CA GLU A 137 -15.05 -25.72 -16.06
C GLU A 137 -15.65 -26.56 -17.19
N TRP A 138 -14.93 -27.62 -17.59
CA TRP A 138 -15.43 -28.55 -18.60
C TRP A 138 -16.65 -29.32 -18.09
N CYS A 139 -16.62 -29.80 -16.84
CA CYS A 139 -17.74 -30.48 -16.20
C CYS A 139 -18.98 -29.58 -16.08
N ILE A 140 -18.81 -28.31 -15.70
CA ILE A 140 -19.88 -27.31 -15.67
C ILE A 140 -20.46 -27.13 -17.08
N THR A 141 -19.61 -26.99 -18.10
CA THR A 141 -20.04 -26.85 -19.49
C THR A 141 -20.86 -28.06 -19.96
N GLN A 142 -20.47 -29.28 -19.60
CA GLN A 142 -21.20 -30.50 -19.97
C GLN A 142 -22.54 -30.67 -19.24
N ASN A 143 -22.67 -30.12 -18.03
CA ASN A 143 -23.87 -30.18 -17.19
C ASN A 143 -24.75 -28.92 -17.26
N TYR A 144 -24.38 -27.92 -18.06
CA TYR A 144 -25.01 -26.59 -18.00
C TYR A 144 -26.55 -26.62 -18.03
N LEU A 145 -27.15 -27.41 -18.93
CA LEU A 145 -28.62 -27.46 -19.05
C LEU A 145 -29.29 -28.09 -17.84
N ASP A 146 -28.67 -29.11 -17.26
CA ASP A 146 -29.17 -29.80 -16.08
C ASP A 146 -29.05 -28.90 -14.84
N LEU A 147 -27.96 -28.12 -14.75
CA LEU A 147 -27.74 -27.12 -13.71
C LEU A 147 -28.76 -25.97 -13.82
N LEU A 148 -28.99 -25.43 -15.02
CA LEU A 148 -29.99 -24.39 -15.24
C LEU A 148 -31.41 -24.89 -14.94
N ALA A 149 -31.74 -26.12 -15.34
CA ALA A 149 -33.03 -26.73 -15.04
C ALA A 149 -33.24 -26.93 -13.52
N GLN A 150 -32.21 -27.38 -12.82
CA GLN A 150 -32.21 -27.50 -11.36
C GLN A 150 -32.47 -26.14 -10.69
N TRP A 151 -31.75 -25.09 -11.09
CA TRP A 151 -31.99 -23.73 -10.56
C TRP A 151 -33.41 -23.23 -10.81
N ARG A 152 -33.98 -23.49 -12.00
CA ARG A 152 -35.36 -23.09 -12.33
C ARG A 152 -36.39 -23.77 -11.42
N GLN A 153 -36.12 -24.99 -10.99
CA GLN A 153 -37.00 -25.79 -10.14
C GLN A 153 -36.78 -25.53 -8.64
N ASP A 154 -35.66 -24.91 -8.26
CA ASP A 154 -35.32 -24.63 -6.87
C ASP A 154 -36.19 -23.46 -6.32
N PRO A 155 -36.97 -23.68 -5.23
CA PRO A 155 -37.75 -22.62 -4.60
C PRO A 155 -36.89 -21.61 -3.82
N THR A 156 -35.68 -22.00 -3.41
CA THR A 156 -34.70 -21.18 -2.68
C THR A 156 -33.69 -20.50 -3.62
N ARG A 157 -33.99 -20.49 -4.92
CA ARG A 157 -33.07 -19.99 -5.94
C ARG A 157 -32.64 -18.55 -5.69
N ILE A 158 -31.34 -18.31 -5.84
CA ILE A 158 -30.73 -16.99 -5.79
C ILE A 158 -31.03 -16.30 -7.12
N VAL A 159 -31.52 -15.06 -7.04
CA VAL A 159 -31.80 -14.21 -8.19
C VAL A 159 -31.00 -12.93 -8.04
N PHE A 160 -30.38 -12.51 -9.14
CA PHE A 160 -29.61 -11.28 -9.17
C PHE A 160 -30.52 -10.05 -9.03
N GLN A 161 -30.13 -9.11 -8.17
CA GLN A 161 -30.75 -7.79 -8.05
C GLN A 161 -29.73 -6.71 -8.35
N LEU A 162 -30.07 -5.81 -9.28
CA LEU A 162 -29.20 -4.72 -9.70
C LEU A 162 -29.47 -3.48 -8.85
N SER A 163 -28.40 -2.81 -8.40
CA SER A 163 -28.51 -1.53 -7.70
C SER A 163 -28.71 -0.37 -8.68
N ASP A 164 -29.39 0.68 -8.23
CA ASP A 164 -29.53 1.94 -8.95
C ASP A 164 -28.45 2.98 -8.61
N GLN A 165 -27.54 2.65 -7.67
CA GLN A 165 -26.51 3.58 -7.20
C GLN A 165 -25.42 3.82 -8.27
N PRO A 166 -24.72 4.98 -8.22
CA PRO A 166 -23.53 5.20 -9.04
C PRO A 166 -22.50 4.08 -8.85
N GLY A 167 -21.87 3.63 -9.93
CA GLY A 167 -20.91 2.52 -9.88
C GLY A 167 -21.54 1.12 -9.79
N TRP A 168 -22.86 1.01 -10.01
CA TRP A 168 -23.62 -0.24 -9.89
C TRP A 168 -22.98 -1.46 -10.58
N LEU A 169 -22.32 -1.29 -11.73
CA LEU A 169 -21.77 -2.41 -12.51
C LEU A 169 -20.54 -3.01 -11.84
N GLY A 170 -19.61 -2.16 -11.39
CA GLY A 170 -18.46 -2.62 -10.62
C GLY A 170 -18.91 -3.32 -9.35
N GLU A 171 -19.86 -2.73 -8.63
CA GLU A 171 -20.32 -3.27 -7.35
C GLU A 171 -21.09 -4.57 -7.50
N ALA A 172 -21.91 -4.69 -8.55
CA ALA A 172 -22.54 -5.94 -8.97
C ALA A 172 -21.51 -7.06 -9.16
N ILE A 173 -20.43 -6.79 -9.91
CA ILE A 173 -19.37 -7.76 -10.17
C ILE A 173 -18.64 -8.11 -8.86
N LEU A 174 -18.27 -7.12 -8.04
CA LEU A 174 -17.57 -7.35 -6.78
C LEU A 174 -18.41 -8.14 -5.76
N GLN A 175 -19.71 -7.86 -5.64
CA GLN A 175 -20.61 -8.61 -4.76
C GLN A 175 -20.78 -10.06 -5.24
N SER A 176 -20.94 -10.26 -6.56
CA SER A 176 -21.06 -11.60 -7.12
C SER A 176 -19.77 -12.40 -6.95
N ALA A 177 -18.61 -11.74 -7.07
CA ALA A 177 -17.31 -12.33 -6.79
C ALA A 177 -17.16 -12.74 -5.32
N ARG A 178 -17.60 -11.91 -4.37
CA ARG A 178 -17.62 -12.29 -2.94
C ARG A 178 -18.47 -13.53 -2.68
N LEU A 179 -19.67 -13.58 -3.27
CA LEU A 179 -20.55 -14.73 -3.11
C LEU A 179 -19.93 -15.99 -3.73
N ALA A 180 -19.41 -15.91 -4.95
CA ALA A 180 -18.73 -17.02 -5.61
C ALA A 180 -17.50 -17.49 -4.80
N HIS A 181 -16.72 -16.54 -4.28
CA HIS A 181 -15.54 -16.83 -3.47
C HIS A 181 -15.87 -17.58 -2.19
N SER A 182 -17.03 -17.31 -1.56
CA SER A 182 -17.47 -18.05 -0.37
C SER A 182 -17.65 -19.56 -0.62
N HIS A 183 -17.75 -19.97 -1.89
CA HIS A 183 -17.86 -21.36 -2.31
C HIS A 183 -16.58 -21.94 -2.91
N TYR A 184 -15.49 -21.17 -3.00
CA TYR A 184 -14.23 -21.57 -3.64
C TYR A 184 -13.68 -22.88 -3.07
N GLN A 185 -13.43 -22.90 -1.77
CA GLN A 185 -12.82 -24.06 -1.11
C GLN A 185 -13.78 -25.26 -1.15
N THR A 186 -15.07 -25.04 -0.88
CA THR A 186 -16.07 -26.11 -0.91
C THR A 186 -16.17 -26.76 -2.28
N LEU A 187 -16.16 -25.97 -3.37
CA LEU A 187 -16.19 -26.51 -4.73
C LEU A 187 -14.98 -27.39 -5.02
N LEU A 188 -13.78 -26.93 -4.65
CA LEU A 188 -12.55 -27.69 -4.86
C LEU A 188 -12.53 -28.99 -4.06
N ASP A 189 -12.90 -28.95 -2.77
CA ASP A 189 -12.88 -30.12 -1.88
C ASP A 189 -13.90 -31.19 -2.28
N ASN A 190 -14.99 -30.79 -2.92
CA ASN A 190 -16.10 -31.67 -3.29
C ASN A 190 -16.09 -32.09 -4.77
N PHE A 191 -15.09 -31.67 -5.56
CA PHE A 191 -15.00 -32.06 -6.96
C PHE A 191 -14.33 -33.44 -7.10
N ASP A 192 -15.04 -34.39 -7.71
CA ASP A 192 -14.51 -35.73 -7.97
C ASP A 192 -13.77 -35.76 -9.32
N LEU A 193 -12.46 -35.55 -9.26
CA LEU A 193 -11.61 -35.57 -10.45
C LEU A 193 -11.66 -36.94 -11.16
N ALA A 194 -11.65 -38.04 -10.40
CA ALA A 194 -11.60 -39.39 -10.96
C ALA A 194 -12.90 -39.73 -11.71
N ALA A 195 -14.06 -39.39 -11.13
CA ALA A 195 -15.33 -39.53 -11.82
C ALA A 195 -15.40 -38.65 -13.08
N SER A 196 -14.90 -37.41 -13.02
CA SER A 196 -14.91 -36.47 -14.15
C SER A 196 -14.05 -36.92 -15.35
N GLU A 197 -12.99 -37.70 -15.11
CA GLU A 197 -12.14 -38.23 -16.16
C GLU A 197 -12.81 -39.38 -16.93
N HIS A 198 -13.54 -40.23 -16.20
CA HIS A 198 -14.32 -41.29 -16.81
C HIS A 198 -15.49 -40.72 -17.62
N ASP A 199 -16.27 -39.84 -16.99
CA ASP A 199 -17.36 -39.10 -17.62
C ASP A 199 -17.30 -37.63 -17.18
N PRO A 200 -17.10 -36.68 -18.11
CA PRO A 200 -17.02 -35.26 -17.77
C PRO A 200 -18.28 -34.71 -17.13
N LYS A 201 -19.39 -35.45 -17.08
CA LYS A 201 -20.59 -35.04 -16.34
C LYS A 201 -20.57 -35.38 -14.86
N GLN A 202 -19.74 -36.32 -14.41
CA GLN A 202 -19.85 -36.93 -13.07
C GLN A 202 -18.92 -36.32 -12.00
N GLY A 203 -18.24 -35.19 -12.28
CA GLY A 203 -17.32 -34.56 -11.32
C GLY A 203 -17.99 -33.74 -10.21
N LEU A 204 -19.26 -33.34 -10.38
CA LEU A 204 -19.98 -32.53 -9.39
C LEU A 204 -20.87 -33.42 -8.53
N ASN A 205 -20.52 -33.57 -7.25
CA ASN A 205 -21.40 -34.18 -6.26
C ASN A 205 -22.62 -33.28 -5.95
N GLU A 206 -23.54 -33.73 -5.09
CA GLU A 206 -24.77 -32.99 -4.79
C GLU A 206 -24.51 -31.56 -4.26
N VAL A 207 -23.51 -31.39 -3.38
CA VAL A 207 -23.14 -30.11 -2.78
C VAL A 207 -22.62 -29.15 -3.85
N SER A 208 -21.61 -29.56 -4.61
CA SER A 208 -21.03 -28.75 -5.69
C SER A 208 -22.05 -28.46 -6.79
N ARG A 209 -22.90 -29.43 -7.13
CA ARG A 209 -23.96 -29.24 -8.13
C ARG A 209 -24.96 -28.17 -7.70
N ARG A 210 -25.36 -28.15 -6.42
CA ARG A 210 -26.26 -27.12 -5.87
C ARG A 210 -25.62 -25.73 -5.92
N ILE A 211 -24.36 -25.61 -5.48
CA ILE A 211 -23.58 -24.37 -5.53
C ILE A 211 -23.50 -23.84 -6.98
N VAL A 212 -23.02 -24.67 -7.91
CA VAL A 212 -22.85 -24.28 -9.31
C VAL A 212 -24.20 -23.94 -9.96
N SER A 213 -25.26 -24.70 -9.65
CA SER A 213 -26.62 -24.39 -10.12
C SER A 213 -27.07 -22.99 -9.70
N GLN A 214 -26.84 -22.59 -8.44
CA GLN A 214 -27.16 -21.24 -7.98
C GLN A 214 -26.33 -20.16 -8.69
N LEU A 215 -25.04 -20.39 -8.91
CA LEU A 215 -24.15 -19.45 -9.60
C LEU A 215 -24.44 -19.33 -11.10
N VAL A 216 -24.85 -20.42 -11.75
CA VAL A 216 -25.40 -20.41 -13.12
C VAL A 216 -26.64 -19.52 -13.18
N GLY A 217 -27.57 -19.70 -12.23
CA GLY A 217 -28.76 -18.87 -12.09
C GLY A 217 -28.46 -17.39 -11.87
N LEU A 218 -27.51 -17.09 -10.98
CA LEU A 218 -27.03 -15.73 -10.72
C LEU A 218 -26.43 -15.10 -11.98
N SER A 219 -25.68 -15.87 -12.77
CA SER A 219 -25.06 -15.41 -14.02
C SER A 219 -26.10 -15.04 -15.08
N VAL A 220 -27.10 -15.91 -15.33
CA VAL A 220 -28.13 -15.63 -16.34
C VAL A 220 -29.09 -14.52 -15.91
N THR A 221 -29.45 -14.46 -14.62
CA THR A 221 -30.33 -13.40 -14.11
C THR A 221 -29.60 -12.06 -14.07
N GLY A 222 -28.34 -12.04 -13.63
CA GLY A 222 -27.51 -10.83 -13.58
C GLY A 222 -27.29 -10.24 -14.96
N TRP A 223 -26.90 -11.08 -15.93
CA TRP A 223 -26.74 -10.59 -17.29
C TRP A 223 -28.05 -10.07 -17.91
N ALA A 224 -29.19 -10.70 -17.60
CA ALA A 224 -30.49 -10.21 -18.05
C ALA A 224 -30.81 -8.81 -17.49
N ARG A 225 -30.59 -8.59 -16.18
CA ARG A 225 -30.82 -7.27 -15.56
C ARG A 225 -29.87 -6.20 -16.12
N ILE A 226 -28.63 -6.57 -16.42
CA ILE A 226 -27.65 -5.67 -17.02
C ILE A 226 -28.05 -5.29 -18.45
N LEU A 227 -28.58 -6.23 -19.24
CA LEU A 227 -29.13 -5.94 -20.57
C LEU A 227 -30.32 -4.97 -20.50
N GLU A 228 -31.22 -5.15 -19.54
CA GLU A 228 -32.35 -4.24 -19.32
C GLU A 228 -31.86 -2.82 -18.98
N ARG A 229 -30.90 -2.71 -18.06
CA ARG A 229 -30.31 -1.42 -17.70
C ARG A 229 -29.58 -0.78 -18.88
N ALA A 230 -28.79 -1.56 -19.62
CA ALA A 230 -28.11 -1.09 -20.82
C ALA A 230 -29.09 -0.56 -21.88
N ALA A 231 -30.21 -1.23 -22.08
CA ALA A 231 -31.23 -0.78 -23.01
C ALA A 231 -31.92 0.51 -22.53
N ALA A 232 -32.28 0.58 -21.24
CA ALA A 232 -32.88 1.78 -20.65
C ALA A 232 -31.95 3.00 -20.76
N ASP A 233 -30.68 2.85 -20.37
CA ASP A 233 -29.68 3.92 -20.44
C ASP A 233 -29.46 4.38 -21.90
N ALA A 234 -29.45 3.45 -22.86
CA ALA A 234 -29.28 3.77 -24.27
C ALA A 234 -30.47 4.54 -24.88
N GLU A 235 -31.71 4.13 -24.54
CA GLU A 235 -32.93 4.80 -24.98
C GLU A 235 -33.08 6.17 -24.33
N GLN A 236 -32.79 6.29 -23.03
CA GLN A 236 -32.77 7.56 -22.31
C GLN A 236 -31.78 8.53 -22.95
N ARG A 237 -30.56 8.08 -23.25
CA ARG A 237 -29.52 8.90 -23.87
C ARG A 237 -29.87 9.31 -25.29
N SER A 238 -30.55 8.44 -26.05
CA SER A 238 -30.88 8.69 -27.46
C SER A 238 -32.20 9.44 -27.63
N GLY A 239 -33.01 9.56 -26.58
CA GLY A 239 -34.35 10.15 -26.62
C GLY A 239 -35.35 9.39 -27.49
N ARG A 240 -35.01 8.15 -27.90
CA ARG A 240 -35.82 7.32 -28.79
C ARG A 240 -35.64 5.83 -28.49
N PRO A 241 -36.67 4.99 -28.73
CA PRO A 241 -36.55 3.54 -28.55
C PRO A 241 -35.49 2.91 -29.47
N ILE A 242 -34.83 1.86 -28.98
CA ILE A 242 -34.02 0.97 -29.82
C ILE A 242 -34.96 0.32 -30.84
N PRO A 243 -34.65 0.31 -32.16
CA PRO A 243 -35.54 -0.31 -33.13
C PRO A 243 -35.70 -1.81 -32.86
N THR A 244 -36.90 -2.36 -33.03
CA THR A 244 -37.11 -3.80 -32.99
C THR A 244 -36.58 -4.45 -34.27
N ALA A 245 -35.79 -5.51 -34.13
CA ALA A 245 -35.35 -6.32 -35.26
C ALA A 245 -36.41 -7.37 -35.63
N GLY A 246 -36.75 -7.46 -36.92
CA GLY A 246 -37.54 -8.57 -37.44
C GLY A 246 -36.75 -9.88 -37.38
N LEU A 247 -37.15 -10.79 -36.49
CA LEU A 247 -36.58 -12.13 -36.36
C LEU A 247 -37.37 -13.09 -37.26
N SER A 248 -36.92 -13.33 -38.49
CA SER A 248 -37.48 -14.41 -39.32
C SER A 248 -36.65 -15.69 -39.14
N LEU A 249 -37.31 -16.80 -38.82
CA LEU A 249 -36.65 -18.12 -38.74
C LEU A 249 -35.87 -18.46 -40.03
N PRO A 250 -36.39 -18.19 -41.25
CA PRO A 250 -35.64 -18.43 -42.49
C PRO A 250 -34.31 -17.67 -42.58
N MET A 251 -34.24 -16.41 -42.10
CA MET A 251 -32.97 -15.67 -42.07
C MET A 251 -31.94 -16.36 -41.16
N VAL A 252 -32.38 -16.84 -39.99
CA VAL A 252 -31.48 -17.54 -39.06
C VAL A 252 -31.04 -18.89 -39.63
N PHE A 253 -31.95 -19.67 -40.22
CA PHE A 253 -31.61 -20.95 -40.85
C PHE A 253 -30.62 -20.81 -42.00
N SER A 254 -30.72 -19.75 -42.82
CA SER A 254 -29.77 -19.51 -43.91
C SER A 254 -28.32 -19.36 -43.43
N ALA A 255 -28.12 -18.94 -42.19
CA ALA A 255 -26.82 -18.78 -41.56
C ALA A 255 -26.32 -20.04 -40.82
N ILE A 256 -27.13 -21.10 -40.72
CA ILE A 256 -26.81 -22.32 -39.96
C ILE A 256 -26.51 -23.50 -40.91
N ARG A 257 -25.22 -23.80 -41.09
CA ARG A 257 -24.77 -25.08 -41.69
C ARG A 257 -24.72 -26.16 -40.60
N VAL A 258 -25.84 -26.86 -40.38
CA VAL A 258 -26.03 -27.81 -39.26
C VAL A 258 -25.03 -28.99 -39.26
N PRO A 259 -24.70 -29.66 -40.39
CA PRO A 259 -23.80 -30.82 -40.37
C PRO A 259 -22.38 -30.47 -39.86
N ASP A 260 -21.80 -29.39 -40.38
CA ASP A 260 -20.46 -28.92 -40.03
C ASP A 260 -20.34 -28.59 -38.54
N ARG A 261 -21.41 -28.03 -37.95
CA ARG A 261 -21.39 -27.57 -36.56
C ARG A 261 -21.57 -28.67 -35.52
N MET A 262 -22.26 -29.76 -35.83
CA MET A 262 -22.29 -30.95 -34.98
C MET A 262 -20.92 -31.65 -34.98
N TRP A 263 -20.26 -31.70 -36.12
CA TRP A 263 -18.90 -32.21 -36.25
C TRP A 263 -17.90 -31.36 -35.44
N LEU A 264 -17.98 -30.03 -35.53
CA LEU A 264 -17.22 -29.10 -34.68
C LEU A 264 -17.45 -29.33 -33.18
N LYS A 265 -18.68 -29.63 -32.74
CA LYS A 265 -18.97 -29.96 -31.34
C LYS A 265 -18.22 -31.22 -30.90
N ARG A 266 -18.24 -32.27 -31.72
CA ARG A 266 -17.52 -33.53 -31.45
C ARG A 266 -16.00 -33.33 -31.41
N ILE A 267 -15.46 -32.49 -32.29
CA ILE A 267 -14.03 -32.14 -32.28
C ILE A 267 -13.67 -31.39 -31.01
N THR A 268 -14.43 -30.33 -30.67
CA THR A 268 -14.18 -29.53 -29.47
C THR A 268 -14.22 -30.42 -28.22
N TYR A 269 -15.19 -31.32 -28.14
CA TYR A 269 -15.28 -32.31 -27.06
C TYR A 269 -14.04 -33.20 -26.97
N LYS A 270 -13.57 -33.76 -28.10
CA LYS A 270 -12.35 -34.60 -28.12
C LYS A 270 -11.10 -33.83 -27.72
N ILE A 271 -10.94 -32.60 -28.22
CA ILE A 271 -9.80 -31.73 -27.90
C ILE A 271 -9.77 -31.40 -26.40
N GLU A 272 -10.91 -31.01 -25.82
CA GLU A 272 -10.96 -30.72 -24.38
C GLU A 272 -10.72 -31.97 -23.53
N ARG A 273 -11.27 -33.12 -23.94
CA ARG A 273 -10.99 -34.40 -23.27
C ARG A 273 -9.50 -34.74 -23.27
N GLU A 274 -8.83 -34.63 -24.41
CA GLU A 274 -7.38 -34.86 -24.49
C GLU A 274 -6.58 -33.91 -23.60
N LYS A 275 -6.95 -32.62 -23.56
CA LYS A 275 -6.27 -31.63 -22.71
C LYS A 275 -6.43 -31.95 -21.23
N VAL A 276 -7.62 -32.36 -20.80
CA VAL A 276 -7.88 -32.78 -19.42
C VAL A 276 -7.09 -34.04 -19.10
N GLN A 277 -7.11 -35.05 -19.98
CA GLN A 277 -6.36 -36.29 -19.78
C GLN A 277 -4.86 -36.03 -19.61
N ARG A 278 -4.23 -35.29 -20.53
CA ARG A 278 -2.79 -34.99 -20.45
C ARG A 278 -2.40 -34.23 -19.19
N LEU A 279 -3.27 -33.32 -18.75
CA LEU A 279 -3.08 -32.56 -17.52
C LEU A 279 -3.13 -33.48 -16.29
N VAL A 280 -4.12 -34.37 -16.22
CA VAL A 280 -4.27 -35.31 -15.11
C VAL A 280 -3.15 -36.35 -15.11
N ASP A 281 -2.74 -36.86 -16.28
CA ASP A 281 -1.63 -37.81 -16.42
C ASP A 281 -0.30 -37.19 -15.97
N GLU A 282 -0.05 -35.93 -16.30
CA GLU A 282 1.13 -35.19 -15.83
C GLU A 282 1.11 -35.05 -14.30
N PHE A 283 -0.02 -34.66 -13.73
CA PHE A 283 -0.18 -34.55 -12.28
C PHE A 283 0.04 -35.88 -11.57
N ARG A 284 -0.56 -36.98 -12.06
CA ARG A 284 -0.34 -38.33 -11.51
C ARG A 284 1.12 -38.76 -11.54
N ARG A 285 1.83 -38.40 -12.61
CA ARG A 285 3.24 -38.80 -12.80
C ARG A 285 4.20 -37.95 -11.96
N THR A 286 3.91 -36.68 -11.73
CA THR A 286 4.90 -35.72 -11.19
C THR A 286 4.51 -35.06 -9.87
N GLY A 287 3.22 -35.09 -9.50
CA GLY A 287 2.69 -34.37 -8.35
C GLY A 287 2.45 -32.87 -8.56
N ASP A 288 2.75 -32.31 -9.75
CA ASP A 288 2.40 -30.95 -10.15
C ASP A 288 2.03 -30.91 -11.65
N VAL A 289 1.66 -29.75 -12.17
CA VAL A 289 1.37 -29.54 -13.60
C VAL A 289 2.11 -28.31 -14.10
N GLU A 290 3.04 -28.48 -15.03
CA GLU A 290 3.81 -27.39 -15.64
C GLU A 290 3.64 -27.35 -17.16
N GLN A 291 3.77 -28.50 -17.82
CA GLN A 291 3.77 -28.59 -19.27
C GLN A 291 2.37 -28.39 -19.84
N ASN A 292 1.39 -29.14 -19.33
CA ASN A 292 -0.01 -29.12 -19.78
C ASN A 292 -0.87 -28.10 -19.02
N LEU A 293 -0.25 -27.26 -18.19
CA LEU A 293 -0.94 -26.22 -17.43
C LEU A 293 -1.66 -25.27 -18.41
N PRO A 294 -2.97 -24.98 -18.20
CA PRO A 294 -3.71 -24.03 -19.03
C PRO A 294 -2.98 -22.69 -19.15
N SER A 295 -3.02 -22.09 -20.35
CA SER A 295 -2.34 -20.82 -20.61
C SER A 295 -2.82 -19.71 -19.67
N GLU A 296 -4.11 -19.71 -19.37
CA GLU A 296 -4.75 -18.81 -18.41
C GLU A 296 -4.12 -18.90 -17.03
N VAL A 297 -4.19 -20.09 -16.41
CA VAL A 297 -3.62 -20.35 -15.08
C VAL A 297 -2.13 -20.00 -15.05
N ARG A 298 -1.37 -20.36 -16.10
CA ARG A 298 0.06 -20.05 -16.21
C ARG A 298 0.34 -18.54 -16.25
N VAL A 299 -0.43 -17.78 -17.03
CA VAL A 299 -0.28 -16.33 -17.13
C VAL A 299 -0.66 -15.68 -15.81
N LEU A 300 -1.79 -16.06 -15.23
CA LEU A 300 -2.27 -15.54 -13.95
C LEU A 300 -1.24 -15.75 -12.83
N GLN A 301 -0.65 -16.95 -12.73
CA GLN A 301 0.41 -17.23 -11.75
C GLN A 301 1.58 -16.25 -11.88
N ARG A 302 2.10 -16.05 -13.10
CA ARG A 302 3.23 -15.14 -13.33
C ARG A 302 2.89 -13.70 -12.95
N VAL A 303 1.73 -13.20 -13.38
CA VAL A 303 1.33 -11.82 -13.08
C VAL A 303 1.08 -11.64 -11.58
N ARG A 304 0.48 -12.62 -10.92
CA ARG A 304 0.22 -12.61 -9.46
C ARG A 304 1.51 -12.63 -8.65
N THR A 305 2.50 -13.43 -9.05
CA THR A 305 3.84 -13.43 -8.41
C THR A 305 4.50 -12.06 -8.51
N ILE A 306 4.43 -11.39 -9.67
CA ILE A 306 4.97 -10.04 -9.85
C ILE A 306 4.21 -9.04 -8.96
N TYR A 307 2.88 -9.11 -8.95
CA TYR A 307 2.03 -8.23 -8.14
C TYR A 307 2.33 -8.35 -6.64
N HIS A 308 2.41 -9.57 -6.10
CA HIS A 308 2.71 -9.77 -4.67
C HIS A 308 4.11 -9.29 -4.32
N ARG A 309 5.11 -9.56 -5.17
CA ARG A 309 6.47 -9.04 -4.97
C ARG A 309 6.52 -7.51 -4.96
N GLU A 310 5.78 -6.85 -5.85
CA GLU A 310 5.66 -5.40 -5.84
C GLU A 310 4.93 -4.88 -4.60
N LYS A 311 3.85 -5.54 -4.18
CA LYS A 311 3.06 -5.18 -3.01
C LYS A 311 3.90 -5.27 -1.74
N GLU A 312 4.65 -6.36 -1.56
CA GLU A 312 5.59 -6.56 -0.46
C GLU A 312 6.67 -5.48 -0.45
N TYR A 313 7.26 -5.19 -1.62
CA TYR A 313 8.26 -4.13 -1.75
C TYR A 313 7.71 -2.75 -1.35
N ARG A 314 6.49 -2.40 -1.81
CA ARG A 314 5.82 -1.14 -1.45
C ARG A 314 5.49 -1.08 0.04
N GLN A 315 5.02 -2.18 0.63
CA GLN A 315 4.74 -2.26 2.07
C GLN A 315 6.02 -2.13 2.90
N ALA A 316 7.11 -2.79 2.50
CA ALA A 316 8.41 -2.65 3.18
C ALA A 316 8.91 -1.20 3.12
N LYS A 317 8.80 -0.56 1.95
CA LYS A 317 9.16 0.85 1.77
C LYS A 317 8.28 1.79 2.63
N ALA A 318 6.98 1.55 2.68
CA ALA A 318 6.05 2.34 3.50
C ALA A 318 6.30 2.14 5.00
N LYS A 319 6.57 0.91 5.46
CA LYS A 319 6.95 0.63 6.86
C LYS A 319 8.24 1.36 7.24
N LEU A 320 9.24 1.37 6.37
CA LEU A 320 10.49 2.10 6.60
C LEU A 320 10.25 3.61 6.71
N ALA A 321 9.39 4.17 5.84
CA ALA A 321 9.00 5.58 5.90
C ALA A 321 8.24 5.91 7.19
N ALA A 322 7.23 5.13 7.55
CA ALA A 322 6.45 5.30 8.77
C ALA A 322 7.30 5.15 10.04
N ALA A 323 8.24 4.19 10.08
CA ALA A 323 9.18 4.05 11.19
C ALA A 323 10.08 5.28 11.35
N ARG A 324 10.52 5.87 10.23
CA ARG A 324 11.28 7.12 10.23
C ARG A 324 10.44 8.29 10.75
N GLU A 325 9.19 8.41 10.33
CA GLU A 325 8.28 9.46 10.80
C GLU A 325 7.95 9.30 12.29
N ALA A 326 7.69 8.08 12.76
CA ALA A 326 7.44 7.79 14.17
C ALA A 326 8.65 8.11 15.05
N LEU A 327 9.87 7.82 14.58
CA LEU A 327 11.10 8.21 15.27
C LEU A 327 11.19 9.74 15.41
N VAL A 328 10.91 10.47 14.33
CA VAL A 328 10.92 11.95 14.33
C VAL A 328 9.85 12.52 15.27
N ALA A 329 8.65 11.92 15.32
CA ALA A 329 7.57 12.34 16.20
C ALA A 329 7.87 12.05 17.68
N SER A 330 8.46 10.88 17.99
CA SER A 330 8.92 10.55 19.34
C SER A 330 9.98 11.53 19.82
N GLU A 331 10.94 11.88 18.95
CA GLU A 331 11.98 12.88 19.24
C GLU A 331 11.42 14.31 19.38
N ALA A 332 10.25 14.61 18.81
CA ALA A 332 9.57 15.88 19.00
C ALA A 332 8.80 15.92 20.33
N ALA A 333 8.21 14.79 20.74
CA ALA A 333 7.55 14.64 22.02
C ALA A 333 8.55 14.66 23.20
N GLU A 334 9.69 13.97 23.07
CA GLU A 334 10.80 14.04 24.05
C GLU A 334 11.32 15.46 24.21
N ARG A 335 11.45 16.22 23.11
CA ARG A 335 11.83 17.65 23.15
C ARG A 335 10.80 18.53 23.87
N GLN A 336 9.52 18.18 23.84
CA GLN A 336 8.49 18.91 24.59
C GLN A 336 8.51 18.52 26.07
N SER A 337 8.81 17.26 26.43
CA SER A 337 8.92 16.85 27.84
C SER A 337 10.23 17.29 28.51
N GLU A 338 11.34 17.37 27.78
CA GLU A 338 12.63 17.85 28.30
C GLU A 338 12.72 19.39 28.37
N SER A 339 11.70 20.11 27.88
CA SER A 339 11.64 21.59 27.97
C SER A 339 11.42 22.14 29.39
N HIS A 340 11.26 21.28 30.40
CA HIS A 340 11.06 21.69 31.81
C HIS A 340 12.34 21.71 32.66
N ASP A 341 13.50 21.26 32.17
CA ASP A 341 14.78 21.51 32.85
C ASP A 341 15.79 22.06 31.84
N ALA A 342 15.75 23.38 31.68
CA ALA A 342 16.76 24.11 30.93
C ALA A 342 18.12 23.92 31.61
N ASN A 343 19.02 23.13 31.01
CA ASN A 343 20.44 23.15 31.37
C ASN A 343 21.01 24.53 31.02
N VAL A 344 21.04 25.41 32.03
CA VAL A 344 21.73 26.69 31.98
C VAL A 344 23.23 26.40 31.86
N LEU A 345 23.86 26.90 30.78
CA LEU A 345 25.31 26.90 30.65
C LEU A 345 25.88 27.78 31.77
N PRO A 346 26.76 27.28 32.66
CA PRO A 346 27.08 27.97 33.91
C PRO A 346 27.83 29.31 33.77
N PHE A 347 28.30 29.71 32.58
CA PHE A 347 28.93 31.03 32.42
C PHE A 347 29.13 31.41 30.95
N VAL A 348 28.78 32.65 30.60
CA VAL A 348 29.18 33.35 29.37
C VAL A 348 30.00 34.56 29.81
N SER A 349 31.24 34.71 29.31
CA SER A 349 32.02 35.91 29.63
C SER A 349 31.31 37.16 29.09
N THR A 350 31.13 38.17 29.94
CA THR A 350 30.49 39.45 29.63
C THR A 350 31.46 40.53 29.15
N GLU A 351 32.72 40.16 28.86
CA GLU A 351 33.75 41.10 28.44
C GLU A 351 33.69 41.36 26.93
N ASP A 352 33.83 42.62 26.52
CA ASP A 352 33.76 43.06 25.11
C ASP A 352 34.96 42.58 24.25
N ASN A 353 35.99 42.00 24.87
CA ASN A 353 37.23 41.57 24.21
C ASN A 353 37.28 40.06 23.89
N VAL A 354 36.16 39.34 24.06
CA VAL A 354 36.09 37.90 23.79
C VAL A 354 36.05 37.64 22.29
N ARG A 355 36.85 36.68 21.82
CA ARG A 355 36.95 36.32 20.39
C ARG A 355 35.78 35.50 19.85
N LEU A 356 34.94 34.93 20.71
CA LEU A 356 33.76 34.15 20.36
C LEU A 356 32.66 34.32 21.42
N HIS A 357 31.51 34.85 21.03
CA HIS A 357 30.33 34.99 21.87
C HIS A 357 29.29 33.90 21.60
N VAL A 358 28.45 33.61 22.60
CA VAL A 358 27.34 32.65 22.43
C VAL A 358 26.31 33.07 21.40
N ALA A 359 26.17 34.37 21.13
CA ALA A 359 25.28 34.90 20.09
C ALA A 359 25.87 34.75 18.68
N ASP A 360 27.17 34.46 18.56
CA ASP A 360 27.82 34.37 17.26
C ASP A 360 27.31 33.16 16.46
N PRO A 361 27.31 33.25 15.12
CA PRO A 361 27.03 32.12 14.25
C PRO A 361 27.93 30.92 14.56
N LEU A 362 27.38 29.71 14.51
CA LEU A 362 28.14 28.49 14.80
C LEU A 362 29.36 28.28 13.88
N VAL A 363 29.38 28.90 12.70
CA VAL A 363 30.52 28.82 11.77
C VAL A 363 31.79 29.47 12.31
N ASP A 364 31.68 30.34 13.32
CA ASP A 364 32.82 31.01 13.95
C ASP A 364 33.44 30.17 15.08
N ALA A 365 32.79 29.07 15.46
CA ALA A 365 33.31 28.13 16.45
C ALA A 365 34.54 27.35 15.95
N PRO A 366 35.50 27.03 16.83
CA PRO A 366 36.69 26.28 16.47
C PRO A 366 36.33 24.91 15.88
N SER A 367 37.07 24.51 14.83
CA SER A 367 36.88 23.24 14.10
C SER A 367 35.57 23.10 13.30
N ILE A 368 34.67 24.09 13.32
CA ILE A 368 33.38 24.05 12.62
C ILE A 368 33.40 24.99 11.41
N GLY A 369 33.68 24.45 10.22
CA GLY A 369 33.67 25.24 8.97
C GLY A 369 32.28 25.40 8.36
N LYS A 370 32.15 26.27 7.34
CA LYS A 370 30.89 26.61 6.63
C LYS A 370 29.99 25.40 6.29
N LYS A 371 30.56 24.31 5.78
CA LYS A 371 29.82 23.08 5.42
C LYS A 371 29.29 22.34 6.65
N THR A 372 30.07 22.32 7.73
CA THR A 372 29.69 21.68 8.99
C THR A 372 28.61 22.51 9.68
N ALA A 373 28.76 23.84 9.75
CA ALA A 373 27.75 24.75 10.28
C ALA A 373 26.41 24.63 9.53
N ALA A 374 26.43 24.53 8.20
CA ALA A 374 25.20 24.32 7.41
C ALA A 374 24.48 23.00 7.75
N ARG A 375 25.22 21.94 8.13
CA ARG A 375 24.62 20.68 8.60
C ARG A 375 23.97 20.83 9.97
N PHE A 376 24.62 21.56 10.88
CA PHE A 376 24.06 21.90 12.18
C PHE A 376 22.80 22.78 12.07
N ALA A 377 22.79 23.74 11.14
CA ALA A 377 21.60 24.52 10.84
C ALA A 377 20.43 23.65 10.36
N GLY A 378 20.71 22.58 9.59
CA GLY A 378 19.71 21.59 9.19
C GLY A 378 19.07 20.82 10.35
N ILE A 379 19.67 20.84 11.56
CA ILE A 379 19.10 20.27 12.78
C ILE A 379 18.63 21.35 13.78
N GLY A 380 18.56 22.62 13.35
CA GLY A 380 18.05 23.73 14.15
C GLY A 380 19.07 24.34 15.11
N ILE A 381 20.37 24.14 14.86
CA ILE A 381 21.46 24.73 15.65
C ILE A 381 22.13 25.81 14.80
N HIS A 382 21.97 27.07 15.20
CA HIS A 382 22.39 28.21 14.39
C HIS A 382 23.50 29.03 15.05
N THR A 383 23.46 29.16 16.37
CA THR A 383 24.41 29.95 17.16
C THR A 383 25.34 29.06 17.98
N VAL A 384 26.45 29.65 18.45
CA VAL A 384 27.34 29.04 19.45
C VAL A 384 26.57 28.63 20.70
N GLY A 385 25.63 29.47 21.16
CA GLY A 385 24.78 29.21 22.31
C GLY A 385 23.86 28.00 22.12
N ASP A 386 23.24 27.85 20.94
CA ASP A 386 22.43 26.67 20.61
C ASP A 386 23.29 25.41 20.66
N PHE A 387 24.49 25.48 20.10
CA PHE A 387 25.41 24.35 20.01
C PHE A 387 25.90 23.90 21.39
N LEU A 388 26.18 24.83 22.30
CA LEU A 388 26.59 24.53 23.68
C LEU A 388 25.43 24.04 24.55
N LYS A 389 24.19 24.45 24.29
CA LYS A 389 23.00 23.98 25.04
C LYS A 389 22.51 22.59 24.61
N ALA A 390 22.70 22.23 23.34
CA ALA A 390 22.19 20.97 22.78
C ALA A 390 22.88 19.73 23.38
N ASP A 391 22.19 18.59 23.42
CA ASP A 391 22.79 17.30 23.83
C ASP A 391 23.68 16.68 22.73
N GLU A 392 24.84 16.16 23.11
CA GLU A 392 25.87 15.66 22.19
C GLU A 392 25.47 14.38 21.47
N LYS A 393 24.80 13.46 22.19
CA LYS A 393 24.31 12.20 21.60
C LYS A 393 23.19 12.49 20.60
N THR A 394 22.33 13.45 20.92
CA THR A 394 21.24 13.90 20.08
C THR A 394 21.76 14.61 18.82
N MET A 395 22.73 15.51 18.96
CA MET A 395 23.38 16.15 17.79
C MET A 395 24.03 15.13 16.86
N THR A 396 24.78 14.17 17.42
CA THR A 396 25.42 13.11 16.62
C THR A 396 24.40 12.29 15.85
N ARG A 397 23.33 11.85 16.52
CA ARG A 397 22.25 11.07 15.91
C ARG A 397 21.57 11.84 14.77
N ARG A 398 21.25 13.12 14.99
CA ARG A 398 20.52 13.96 14.02
C ARG A 398 21.36 14.37 12.83
N LEU A 399 22.68 14.56 13.00
CA LEU A 399 23.58 14.83 11.88
C LEU A 399 23.78 13.62 10.96
N ALA A 400 23.64 12.40 11.51
CA ALA A 400 23.66 11.13 10.77
C ALA A 400 24.86 10.96 9.81
N THR A 401 26.03 11.49 10.19
CA THR A 401 27.27 11.38 9.41
C THR A 401 28.30 10.53 10.12
N ARG A 402 28.84 9.52 9.44
CA ARG A 402 29.83 8.57 9.99
C ARG A 402 31.08 9.22 10.60
N TRP A 403 31.47 10.40 10.13
CA TRP A 403 32.72 11.07 10.54
C TRP A 403 32.54 12.12 11.66
N ILE A 404 31.30 12.48 12.01
CA ILE A 404 31.01 13.33 13.18
C ILE A 404 30.50 12.40 14.28
N THR A 405 31.38 12.01 15.20
CA THR A 405 31.06 11.13 16.33
C THR A 405 30.70 11.95 17.58
N VAL A 406 30.16 11.29 18.61
CA VAL A 406 29.92 11.92 19.92
C VAL A 406 31.20 12.53 20.45
N ASP A 407 32.32 11.79 20.42
CA ASP A 407 33.63 12.29 20.86
C ASP A 407 34.10 13.52 20.06
N THR A 408 33.78 13.57 18.77
CA THR A 408 34.11 14.71 17.91
C THR A 408 33.30 15.95 18.32
N ILE A 409 32.00 15.77 18.58
CA ILE A 409 31.13 16.86 19.03
C ILE A 409 31.54 17.34 20.42
N HIS A 410 31.83 16.42 21.34
CA HIS A 410 32.33 16.73 22.68
C HIS A 410 33.62 17.57 22.59
N ALA A 411 34.59 17.14 21.77
CA ALA A 411 35.82 17.90 21.57
C ALA A 411 35.57 19.31 21.00
N TRP A 412 34.68 19.45 20.01
CA TRP A 412 34.32 20.78 19.47
C TRP A 412 33.62 21.65 20.50
N ARG A 413 32.77 21.08 21.36
CA ARG A 413 32.12 21.82 22.46
C ARG A 413 33.12 22.28 23.49
N CYS A 414 34.06 21.44 23.93
CA CYS A 414 35.13 21.87 24.82
C CYS A 414 35.96 23.00 24.22
N GLN A 415 36.32 22.90 22.94
CA GLN A 415 37.08 23.96 22.24
C GLN A 415 36.29 25.28 22.20
N THR A 416 35.00 25.20 21.86
CA THR A 416 34.10 26.33 21.77
C THR A 416 33.89 26.98 23.14
N MET A 417 33.67 26.16 24.17
CA MET A 417 33.48 26.61 25.55
C MET A 417 34.73 27.32 26.09
N LEU A 418 35.92 26.76 25.90
CA LEU A 418 37.17 27.42 26.30
C LEU A 418 37.38 28.76 25.60
N MET A 419 37.06 28.83 24.29
CA MET A 419 37.20 30.07 23.52
C MET A 419 36.19 31.15 23.94
N CYS A 420 34.99 30.77 24.39
CA CYS A 420 34.01 31.68 24.99
C CYS A 420 34.40 32.13 26.41
N GLN A 421 35.11 31.29 27.17
CA GLN A 421 35.48 31.56 28.57
C GLN A 421 36.78 32.35 28.70
N LEU A 422 37.68 32.23 27.73
CA LEU A 422 39.02 32.83 27.76
C LEU A 422 39.15 33.85 26.61
N PRO A 423 38.99 35.16 26.89
CA PRO A 423 38.81 36.18 25.87
C PRO A 423 39.93 36.27 24.82
N SER A 424 41.18 36.00 25.24
CA SER A 424 42.37 36.15 24.39
C SER A 424 42.65 34.95 23.47
N MET A 425 41.87 33.85 23.55
CA MET A 425 42.21 32.58 22.91
C MET A 425 42.00 32.53 21.40
N LEU A 426 42.99 32.02 20.68
CA LEU A 426 42.86 31.69 19.26
C LEU A 426 42.25 30.29 19.07
N ALA A 427 41.49 30.10 18.00
CA ALA A 427 40.89 28.80 17.65
C ALA A 427 41.91 27.65 17.59
N ARG A 428 43.15 27.93 17.13
CA ARG A 428 44.24 26.95 17.09
C ARG A 428 44.73 26.55 18.49
N GLU A 429 44.72 27.46 19.45
CA GLU A 429 45.18 27.21 20.81
C GLU A 429 44.20 26.27 21.51
N VAL A 430 42.90 26.57 21.50
CA VAL A 430 41.88 25.69 22.10
C VAL A 430 41.83 24.31 21.41
N GLN A 431 42.08 24.23 20.10
CA GLN A 431 42.20 22.95 19.39
C GLN A 431 43.34 22.08 19.91
N LEU A 432 44.50 22.68 20.19
CA LEU A 432 45.67 21.98 20.73
C LEU A 432 45.46 21.61 22.20
N LEU A 433 44.90 22.51 23.02
CA LEU A 433 44.64 22.29 24.45
C LEU A 433 43.68 21.12 24.68
N VAL A 434 42.53 21.12 24.00
CA VAL A 434 41.55 20.03 24.10
C VAL A 434 42.14 18.73 23.57
N GLY A 435 42.92 18.79 22.49
CA GLY A 435 43.63 17.63 21.96
C GLY A 435 44.65 17.04 22.94
N ALA A 436 45.31 17.89 23.72
CA ALA A 436 46.25 17.52 24.77
C ALA A 436 45.55 17.08 26.09
N GLY A 437 44.22 17.05 26.13
CA GLY A 437 43.44 16.57 27.28
C GLY A 437 42.93 17.66 28.22
N TYR A 438 43.20 18.94 27.94
CA TYR A 438 42.73 20.06 28.74
C TYR A 438 41.39 20.57 28.21
N THR A 439 40.30 20.03 28.75
CA THR A 439 38.92 20.25 28.25
C THR A 439 38.15 21.33 29.01
N THR A 440 38.68 21.82 30.13
CA THR A 440 38.02 22.81 31.00
C THR A 440 38.99 23.89 31.47
N THR A 441 38.44 25.07 31.77
CA THR A 441 39.21 26.19 32.31
C THR A 441 39.82 25.86 33.68
N ASP A 442 39.14 25.05 34.49
CA ASP A 442 39.67 24.56 35.78
C ASP A 442 40.92 23.68 35.61
N ALA A 443 40.92 22.78 34.63
CA ALA A 443 42.08 21.94 34.33
C ALA A 443 43.28 22.77 33.86
N LEU A 444 43.04 23.85 33.11
CA LEU A 444 44.07 24.80 32.70
C LEU A 444 44.58 25.67 33.86
N ALA A 445 43.71 26.09 34.77
CA ALA A 445 44.10 26.90 35.92
C ALA A 445 44.95 26.13 36.95
N LYS A 446 44.81 24.80 37.00
CA LYS A 446 45.48 23.93 37.98
C LYS A 446 46.77 23.28 37.48
N THR A 447 47.10 23.41 36.19
CA THR A 447 48.34 22.85 35.63
C THR A 447 49.49 23.84 35.79
N ASP A 448 50.72 23.35 35.81
CA ASP A 448 51.91 24.16 35.61
C ASP A 448 52.30 24.22 34.11
N VAL A 449 53.12 25.21 33.76
CA VAL A 449 53.52 25.49 32.37
C VAL A 449 54.33 24.35 31.75
N THR A 450 55.17 23.65 32.52
CA THR A 450 56.04 22.59 31.99
C THR A 450 55.24 21.34 31.64
N THR A 451 54.27 20.98 32.48
CA THR A 451 53.33 19.89 32.22
C THR A 451 52.46 20.20 31.00
N LEU A 452 51.94 21.43 30.90
CA LEU A 452 51.13 21.86 29.77
C LEU A 452 51.92 21.86 28.45
N GLN A 453 53.17 22.35 28.47
CA GLN A 453 54.05 22.35 27.31
C GLN A 453 54.29 20.93 26.80
N SER A 454 54.67 20.01 27.69
CA SER A 454 54.95 18.61 27.33
C SER A 454 53.72 17.92 26.70
N ALA A 455 52.53 18.15 27.25
CA ALA A 455 51.29 17.61 26.71
C ALA A 455 50.96 18.20 25.32
N ILE A 456 51.13 19.51 25.13
CA ILE A 456 50.91 20.18 23.83
C ILE A 456 51.94 19.73 22.79
N GLU A 457 53.21 19.61 23.15
CA GLU A 457 54.27 19.12 22.26
C GLU A 457 53.96 17.69 21.80
N THR A 458 53.60 16.82 22.75
CA THR A 458 53.17 15.44 22.45
C THR A 458 51.98 15.42 21.49
N TYR A 459 50.94 16.22 21.75
CA TYR A 459 49.77 16.27 20.87
C TYR A 459 50.10 16.87 19.49
N SER A 460 50.97 17.89 19.46
CA SER A 460 51.39 18.57 18.22
C SER A 460 52.10 17.63 17.25
N ALA A 461 52.80 16.61 17.77
CA ALA A 461 53.45 15.56 17.01
C ALA A 461 52.47 14.50 16.45
N THR A 462 51.18 14.54 16.79
CA THR A 462 50.16 13.66 16.18
C THR A 462 49.73 14.19 14.80
N TYR A 463 49.05 13.34 14.01
CA TYR A 463 48.46 13.76 12.74
C TYR A 463 47.46 14.93 12.92
N SER A 464 46.60 14.84 13.94
CA SER A 464 45.60 15.87 14.24
C SER A 464 46.24 17.18 14.70
N GLY A 465 47.25 17.12 15.58
CA GLY A 465 48.00 18.29 16.04
C GLY A 465 48.69 19.03 14.88
N ARG A 466 49.42 18.32 14.02
CA ARG A 466 50.03 18.89 12.80
C ARG A 466 49.00 19.57 11.89
N ARG A 467 47.81 18.97 11.76
CA ARG A 467 46.72 19.52 10.94
C ARG A 467 46.18 20.84 11.48
N TYR A 468 46.10 21.01 12.80
CA TYR A 468 45.71 22.29 13.41
C TYR A 468 46.80 23.36 13.27
N LEU A 469 48.07 22.96 13.41
CA LEU A 469 49.21 23.87 13.27
C LEU A 469 49.39 24.41 11.85
N ARG A 470 49.06 23.61 10.81
CA ARG A 470 49.25 23.98 9.40
C ARG A 470 50.67 24.49 9.09
N GLY A 471 51.67 23.85 9.71
CA GLY A 471 53.08 24.22 9.57
C GLY A 471 53.57 25.34 10.50
N ALA A 472 52.71 25.91 11.34
CA ALA A 472 53.13 26.82 12.41
C ALA A 472 53.77 26.05 13.58
N ASN A 473 54.56 26.76 14.39
CA ASN A 473 55.11 26.22 15.62
C ASN A 473 54.02 26.14 16.72
N PRO A 474 54.13 25.19 17.67
CA PRO A 474 53.34 25.19 18.90
C PRO A 474 53.49 26.50 19.69
N PRO A 475 52.53 26.83 20.58
CA PRO A 475 52.63 28.00 21.46
C PRO A 475 53.93 28.01 22.27
N THR A 476 54.52 29.20 22.45
CA THR A 476 55.72 29.39 23.28
C THR A 476 55.39 29.24 24.76
N LEU A 477 56.40 28.98 25.58
CA LEU A 477 56.29 28.94 27.04
C LEU A 477 55.59 30.19 27.60
N ASP A 478 56.05 31.38 27.22
CA ASP A 478 55.43 32.66 27.64
C ASP A 478 53.94 32.73 27.30
N ARG A 479 53.54 32.20 26.14
CA ARG A 479 52.13 32.18 25.75
C ARG A 479 51.34 31.18 26.61
N LEU A 480 51.92 30.03 26.94
CA LEU A 480 51.28 29.05 27.82
C LEU A 480 51.09 29.60 29.25
N GLU A 481 52.06 30.36 29.78
CA GLU A 481 51.91 31.04 31.07
C GLU A 481 50.76 32.04 31.06
N ILE A 482 50.61 32.81 29.97
CA ILE A 482 49.47 33.72 29.79
C ILE A 482 48.15 32.94 29.78
N ILE A 483 48.07 31.81 29.06
CA ILE A 483 46.86 30.97 29.00
C ILE A 483 46.48 30.45 30.40
N ILE A 484 47.45 29.97 31.18
CA ILE A 484 47.23 29.49 32.55
C ILE A 484 46.78 30.64 33.45
N GLY A 485 47.40 31.82 33.31
CA GLY A 485 47.03 33.04 34.03
C GLY A 485 45.60 33.51 33.72
N ASP A 486 45.22 33.56 32.43
CA ASP A 486 43.87 33.89 31.98
C ASP A 486 42.84 32.91 32.56
N ALA A 487 43.16 31.61 32.57
CA ALA A 487 42.31 30.57 33.14
C ALA A 487 42.16 30.70 34.66
N ALA A 488 43.25 30.95 35.38
CA ALA A 488 43.21 31.18 36.82
C ALA A 488 42.39 32.43 37.16
N HIS A 489 42.54 33.51 36.39
CA HIS A 489 41.76 34.73 36.55
C HIS A 489 40.26 34.48 36.33
N ALA A 490 39.91 33.77 35.26
CA ALA A 490 38.53 33.36 34.98
C ALA A 490 37.92 32.52 36.13
N MET A 491 38.69 31.60 36.71
CA MET A 491 38.25 30.78 37.85
C MET A 491 38.04 31.59 39.14
N ILE A 492 38.88 32.60 39.40
CA ILE A 492 38.72 33.52 40.53
C ILE A 492 37.46 34.37 40.36
N LYS A 493 37.24 34.90 39.16
CA LYS A 493 36.04 35.68 38.82
C LYS A 493 34.78 34.83 38.99
N LEU A 494 34.77 33.60 38.48
CA LEU A 494 33.65 32.67 38.63
C LEU A 494 33.34 32.36 40.11
N LYS A 495 34.37 32.15 40.94
CA LYS A 495 34.17 31.97 42.40
C LYS A 495 33.57 33.22 43.06
N ARG A 496 33.99 34.42 42.64
CA ARG A 496 33.48 35.69 43.16
C ARG A 496 32.04 35.95 42.74
N ASP A 497 31.70 35.72 41.47
CA ASP A 497 30.35 35.94 40.93
C ASP A 497 29.34 34.97 41.57
N ASN A 498 29.74 33.70 41.75
CA ASN A 498 28.92 32.72 42.47
C ASN A 498 28.72 33.09 43.95
N ALA A 499 29.71 33.71 44.60
CA ALA A 499 29.58 34.18 45.98
C ALA A 499 28.64 35.40 46.10
N MET A 500 28.62 36.30 45.12
CA MET A 500 27.68 37.44 45.09
C MET A 500 26.24 37.02 44.82
N HIS A 501 26.02 36.02 43.96
CA HIS A 501 24.67 35.48 43.72
C HIS A 501 24.07 34.75 44.93
N HIS A 502 24.89 34.21 45.84
CA HIS A 502 24.41 33.65 47.12
C HIS A 502 24.03 34.72 48.16
N SER A 503 24.70 35.88 48.18
CA SER A 503 24.35 36.97 49.11
C SER A 503 23.06 37.70 48.72
N ASP A 504 22.76 37.82 47.42
CA ASP A 504 21.51 38.44 46.95
C ASP A 504 20.28 37.56 47.25
N SER A 505 20.41 36.23 47.20
CA SER A 505 19.33 35.31 47.59
C SER A 505 18.99 35.36 49.09
N GLU A 506 19.98 35.55 49.98
CA GLU A 506 19.73 35.64 51.43
C GLU A 506 19.07 36.98 51.83
N SER A 507 19.35 38.08 51.10
CA SER A 507 18.72 39.39 51.37
C SER A 507 17.23 39.44 51.01
N THR A 508 16.76 38.54 50.15
CA THR A 508 15.37 38.49 49.69
C THR A 508 14.48 37.70 50.66
N GLU A 509 15.03 36.76 51.42
CA GLU A 509 14.28 35.96 52.41
C GLU A 509 13.95 36.73 53.69
N SER A 510 14.78 37.70 54.12
CA SER A 510 14.51 38.49 55.34
C SER A 510 13.33 39.45 55.21
N SER A 511 12.92 39.81 53.98
CA SER A 511 11.74 40.66 53.73
C SER A 511 10.41 39.88 53.76
N SER A 512 10.44 38.55 53.57
CA SER A 512 9.23 37.72 53.48
C SER A 512 8.72 37.24 54.85
N ALA A 513 9.57 37.23 55.89
CA ALA A 513 9.21 36.71 57.21
C ALA A 513 8.31 37.66 58.04
N ALA A 514 8.20 38.94 57.67
CA ALA A 514 7.43 39.92 58.44
C ALA A 514 5.93 40.00 58.06
N GLN A 515 5.50 39.36 56.95
CA GLN A 515 4.12 39.49 56.45
C GLN A 515 3.20 38.28 56.71
N SER A 516 3.70 37.15 57.23
CA SER A 516 2.92 35.91 57.33
C SER A 516 2.24 35.64 58.68
N GLN A 517 2.33 36.54 59.67
CA GLN A 517 1.77 36.32 61.02
C GLN A 517 0.31 36.76 61.24
N LEU A 518 -0.47 37.12 60.20
CA LEU A 518 -1.80 37.72 60.41
C LEU A 518 -3.01 36.96 59.83
N GLN A 519 -2.87 35.74 59.32
CA GLN A 519 -4.03 35.00 58.80
C GLN A 519 -4.02 33.51 59.19
N SER A 520 -4.51 33.22 60.40
CA SER A 520 -4.97 31.87 60.79
C SER A 520 -5.96 31.95 61.93
N ALA A 521 -7.26 31.99 61.61
CA ALA A 521 -8.32 31.60 62.54
C ALA A 521 -9.61 31.23 61.77
N GLY A 522 -9.96 29.93 61.80
CA GLY A 522 -11.34 29.47 61.70
C GLY A 522 -11.67 28.60 60.48
N GLN A 523 -11.75 27.28 60.67
CA GLN A 523 -13.03 26.54 60.74
C GLN A 523 -12.83 25.01 60.81
N PRO A 524 -13.83 24.24 61.32
CA PRO A 524 -13.63 22.93 61.92
C PRO A 524 -14.09 21.73 61.08
N GLN A 525 -13.65 20.55 61.54
CA GLN A 525 -13.77 19.20 61.02
C GLN A 525 -15.20 18.66 60.82
N GLN A 526 -15.39 17.83 59.78
CA GLN A 526 -16.38 16.74 59.78
C GLN A 526 -15.81 15.43 59.19
N SER A 527 -16.16 14.35 59.86
CA SER A 527 -15.75 12.94 59.68
C SER A 527 -16.62 12.19 58.64
N PRO A 528 -16.23 10.96 58.20
CA PRO A 528 -16.64 10.37 56.93
C PRO A 528 -17.74 9.32 57.04
N GLN A 529 -18.50 9.11 55.95
CA GLN A 529 -19.36 7.92 55.77
C GLN A 529 -19.12 7.21 54.43
N ARG A 530 -19.16 5.87 54.53
CA ARG A 530 -18.89 4.85 53.51
C ARG A 530 -20.12 4.58 52.60
N ARG A 531 -19.80 4.18 51.36
CA ARG A 531 -20.44 3.20 50.43
C ARG A 531 -21.93 2.84 50.61
N ALA A 532 -22.68 2.90 49.50
CA ALA A 532 -23.25 1.72 48.82
C ALA A 532 -23.85 2.09 47.45
N ALA A 533 -23.91 1.07 46.56
CA ALA A 533 -24.39 1.01 45.17
C ALA A 533 -23.38 1.40 44.08
#